data_AF-A0A2I3HFM1-F1
#
_entry.id   AF-A0A2I3HFM1-F1
#
_cell.length_a   1.000
_cell.length_b   1.000
_cell.length_c   1.000
_cell.angle_alpha   90.00
_cell.angle_beta   90.00
_cell.angle_gamma   90.00
#
_symmetry.space_group_name_H-M   'P 1'
#
loop_
_entity.id
_entity.type
_entity.pdbx_description
1 polymer ?
#
loop_
_entity_poly.entity_id
_entity_poly.type
_entity_poly.pdbx_seq_one_letter_code
_entity_poly.pdbx_strand_id
1 'polypeptide(L)'
;MAEDRTKPSELDQGKYADDNVKIICLGDSAVGKSKLMERFLMDSFQPQQLSTYALTLYKHTAMVDGKTILVDFWDTAGQERFQSMRASYYHKAHACIM
;
A
#
# COMPACT_ATOMS: atom_id res chain seq x y z
N MET A 1 24.78 23.16 19.37
CA MET A 1 24.94 22.65 18.00
C MET A 1 23.88 21.59 17.81
N ALA A 2 22.96 21.83 16.87
CA ALA A 2 21.73 21.08 16.68
C ALA A 2 21.98 19.76 15.92
N GLU A 3 21.44 18.67 16.43
CA GLU A 3 21.18 17.46 15.63
C GLU A 3 19.72 17.51 15.22
N ASP A 4 19.51 17.97 13.99
CA ASP A 4 18.20 18.07 13.36
C ASP A 4 17.67 16.66 13.08
N ARG A 5 16.62 16.28 13.81
CA ARG A 5 15.80 15.10 13.54
C ARG A 5 15.06 15.35 12.24
N THR A 6 15.66 14.98 11.12
CA THR A 6 15.00 15.05 9.82
C THR A 6 13.80 14.10 9.85
N LYS A 7 12.61 14.69 9.99
CA LYS A 7 11.33 14.02 9.79
C LYS A 7 11.35 13.41 8.38
N PRO A 8 10.76 12.22 8.13
CA PRO A 8 10.57 11.74 6.78
C PRO A 8 9.79 12.83 6.04
N SER A 9 10.44 13.46 5.06
CA SER A 9 9.83 14.51 4.27
C SER A 9 8.56 13.95 3.65
N GLU A 10 7.46 14.68 3.81
CA GLU A 10 6.26 14.49 3.03
C GLU A 10 6.72 14.52 1.57
N LEU A 11 6.86 13.33 1.00
CA LEU A 11 7.34 13.11 -0.36
C LEU A 11 6.58 14.06 -1.27
N ASP A 12 7.32 14.82 -2.05
CA ASP A 12 6.84 15.82 -3.00
C ASP A 12 5.92 15.14 -4.03
N GLN A 13 4.65 14.94 -3.65
CA GLN A 13 3.64 14.19 -4.42
C GLN A 13 3.35 14.85 -5.77
N GLY A 14 3.72 16.13 -5.93
CA GLY A 14 3.62 16.86 -7.19
C GLY A 14 4.68 16.47 -8.23
N LYS A 15 5.81 15.87 -7.81
CA LYS A 15 6.94 15.59 -8.71
C LYS A 15 6.83 14.25 -9.47
N TYR A 16 5.98 13.34 -9.00
CA TYR A 16 5.85 11.97 -9.52
C TYR A 16 4.43 11.63 -9.96
N ALA A 17 3.58 12.64 -10.19
CA ALA A 17 2.16 12.43 -10.52
C ALA A 17 1.94 11.59 -11.79
N ASP A 18 2.88 11.60 -12.75
CA ASP A 18 2.82 10.80 -13.97
C ASP A 18 3.39 9.37 -13.83
N ASP A 19 4.17 9.07 -12.78
CA ASP A 19 4.85 7.77 -12.58
C ASP A 19 4.34 7.03 -11.32
N ASN A 20 3.08 7.24 -10.92
CA ASN A 20 2.49 6.53 -9.78
C ASN A 20 1.83 5.22 -10.22
N VAL A 21 2.32 4.10 -9.68
CA VAL A 21 1.76 2.76 -9.89
C VAL A 21 0.88 2.37 -8.71
N LYS A 22 -0.40 2.18 -8.98
CA LYS A 22 -1.38 1.65 -8.00
C LYS A 22 -1.47 0.13 -8.08
N ILE A 23 -1.15 -0.55 -6.99
CA ILE A 23 -1.30 -2.01 -6.82
C ILE A 23 -2.37 -2.28 -5.77
N ILE A 24 -3.35 -3.12 -6.08
CA ILE A 24 -4.39 -3.54 -5.14
C ILE A 24 -4.21 -5.00 -4.72
N CYS A 25 -4.40 -5.30 -3.44
CA CYS A 25 -4.39 -6.66 -2.92
C CYS A 25 -5.80 -7.09 -2.55
N LEU A 26 -6.27 -8.17 -3.17
CA LEU A 26 -7.60 -8.75 -3.00
C LEU A 26 -7.50 -10.19 -2.50
N GLY A 27 -8.61 -10.71 -2.01
CA GLY A 27 -8.71 -12.07 -1.48
C GLY A 27 -9.55 -12.10 -0.21
N ASP A 28 -9.93 -13.30 0.22
CA ASP A 28 -10.83 -13.49 1.35
C ASP A 28 -10.26 -12.96 2.67
N SER A 29 -11.12 -12.82 3.67
CA SER A 29 -10.68 -12.44 5.01
C SER A 29 -9.65 -13.46 5.53
N ALA A 30 -8.66 -12.96 6.27
CA ALA A 30 -7.61 -13.77 6.92
C ALA A 30 -6.67 -14.59 6.01
N VAL A 31 -6.68 -14.45 4.68
CA VAL A 31 -5.73 -15.15 3.78
C VAL A 31 -4.28 -14.63 3.83
N GLY A 32 -4.01 -13.56 4.60
CA GLY A 32 -2.67 -13.03 4.82
C GLY A 32 -2.26 -11.80 3.99
N LYS A 33 -3.20 -11.14 3.29
CA LYS A 33 -2.95 -9.93 2.48
C LYS A 33 -2.14 -8.85 3.22
N SER A 34 -2.60 -8.43 4.40
CA SER A 34 -1.90 -7.43 5.21
C SER A 34 -0.51 -7.91 5.63
N LYS A 35 -0.34 -9.21 5.90
CA LYS A 35 0.97 -9.78 6.27
C LYS A 35 1.95 -9.77 5.13
N LEU A 36 1.48 -10.03 3.91
CA LEU A 36 2.30 -9.90 2.72
C LEU A 36 2.80 -8.46 2.56
N MET A 37 1.91 -7.47 2.72
CA MET A 37 2.27 -6.06 2.61
C MET A 37 3.23 -5.62 3.72
N GLU A 38 2.95 -5.94 4.97
CA GLU A 38 3.82 -5.61 6.11
C GLU A 38 5.21 -6.24 5.96
N ARG A 39 5.29 -7.51 5.56
CA ARG A 39 6.58 -8.17 5.36
C ARG A 39 7.35 -7.54 4.20
N PHE A 40 6.70 -7.31 3.07
CA PHE A 40 7.38 -6.74 1.89
C PHE A 40 7.85 -5.30 2.14
N LEU A 41 7.03 -4.48 2.79
CA LEU A 41 7.27 -3.04 2.90
C LEU A 41 8.05 -2.62 4.15
N MET A 42 7.98 -3.42 5.21
CA MET A 42 8.54 -3.06 6.53
C MET A 42 9.47 -4.11 7.11
N ASP A 43 9.66 -5.24 6.41
CA ASP A 43 10.33 -6.44 6.93
C ASP A 43 9.85 -6.85 8.34
N SER A 44 8.55 -6.65 8.59
CA SER A 44 7.93 -6.87 9.89
C SER A 44 6.86 -7.96 9.83
N PHE A 45 6.61 -8.60 10.96
CA PHE A 45 5.54 -9.59 11.12
C PHE A 45 4.98 -9.57 12.54
N GLN A 46 3.67 -9.32 12.65
CA GLN A 46 2.94 -9.44 13.92
C GLN A 46 1.96 -10.62 13.87
N PRO A 47 2.10 -11.67 14.68
CA PRO A 47 1.21 -12.83 14.62
C PRO A 47 -0.26 -12.49 14.88
N GLN A 48 -0.52 -11.49 15.72
CA GLN A 48 -1.86 -11.03 16.06
C GLN A 48 -2.09 -9.67 15.40
N GLN A 49 -3.10 -9.58 14.54
CA GLN A 49 -3.49 -8.34 13.90
C GLN A 49 -5.01 -8.23 13.91
N LEU A 50 -5.50 -7.03 14.18
CA LEU A 50 -6.91 -6.70 14.00
C LEU A 50 -7.27 -6.77 12.50
N SER A 51 -8.54 -7.09 12.21
CA SER A 51 -9.03 -7.11 10.83
C SER A 51 -8.84 -5.75 10.17
N THR A 52 -8.40 -5.74 8.91
CA THR A 52 -8.39 -4.52 8.09
C THR A 52 -9.81 -4.00 7.99
N TYR A 53 -10.02 -2.75 8.43
CA TYR A 53 -11.38 -2.22 8.53
C TYR A 53 -11.98 -1.97 7.16
N ALA A 54 -11.26 -1.39 6.20
CA ALA A 54 -11.78 -1.21 4.85
C ALA A 54 -10.65 -1.25 3.80
N LEU A 55 -9.65 -0.40 3.99
CA LEU A 55 -8.50 -0.25 3.12
C LEU A 55 -7.34 0.34 3.92
N THR A 56 -6.14 -0.21 3.75
CA THR A 56 -4.89 0.40 4.20
C THR A 56 -4.07 0.76 2.97
N LEU A 57 -3.57 2.00 2.91
CA LEU A 57 -2.66 2.46 1.87
C LEU A 57 -1.23 2.46 2.39
N TYR A 58 -0.34 1.78 1.67
CA TYR A 58 1.10 1.90 1.88
C TYR A 58 1.75 2.55 0.67
N LYS A 59 2.67 3.48 0.91
CA LYS A 59 3.47 4.14 -0.14
C LYS A 59 4.88 3.58 -0.12
N HIS A 60 5.38 3.21 -1.28
CA HIS A 60 6.73 2.69 -1.44
C HIS A 60 7.40 3.30 -2.66
N THR A 61 8.64 3.76 -2.51
CA THR A 61 9.44 4.27 -3.62
C THR A 61 10.37 3.16 -4.09
N ALA A 62 10.18 2.70 -5.32
CA ALA A 62 11.02 1.67 -5.94
C ALA A 62 11.91 2.26 -7.03
N MET A 63 13.11 1.69 -7.21
CA MET A 63 13.98 2.01 -8.34
C MET A 63 13.91 0.85 -9.35
N VAL A 64 13.39 1.11 -10.55
CA VAL A 64 13.20 0.13 -11.62
C VAL A 64 13.76 0.72 -12.91
N ASP A 65 14.66 0.00 -13.58
CA ASP A 65 15.30 0.45 -14.83
C ASP A 65 15.91 1.87 -14.75
N GLY A 66 16.49 2.21 -13.61
CA GLY A 66 17.08 3.53 -13.35
C GLY A 66 16.07 4.66 -13.12
N LYS A 67 14.77 4.36 -13.07
CA LYS A 67 13.70 5.31 -12.75
C LYS A 67 13.18 5.11 -11.33
N THR A 68 12.89 6.21 -10.66
CA THR A 68 12.22 6.21 -9.36
C THR A 68 10.71 6.21 -9.56
N ILE A 69 10.04 5.18 -9.08
CA ILE A 69 8.60 4.97 -9.22
C ILE A 69 7.96 5.02 -7.84
N LEU A 70 6.86 5.77 -7.71
CA LEU A 70 6.03 5.73 -6.50
C LEU A 70 4.98 4.64 -6.67
N VAL A 71 4.95 3.69 -5.74
CA VAL A 71 4.00 2.59 -5.72
C VAL A 71 3.05 2.77 -4.54
N ASP A 72 1.76 2.88 -4.85
CA ASP A 72 0.67 2.91 -3.90
C ASP A 72 0.07 1.50 -3.76
N PHE A 73 0.35 0.82 -2.65
CA PHE A 73 -0.21 -0.48 -2.30
C PHE A 73 -1.50 -0.34 -1.51
N TRP A 74 -2.58 -0.89 -2.04
CA TRP A 74 -3.93 -0.85 -1.49
C TRP A 74 -4.27 -2.21 -0.87
N ASP A 75 -4.04 -2.38 0.44
CA ASP A 75 -4.44 -3.56 1.21
C ASP A 75 -5.93 -3.49 1.54
N THR A 76 -6.75 -4.36 0.96
CA THR A 76 -8.21 -4.32 1.15
C THR A 76 -8.67 -5.25 2.26
N ALA A 77 -9.76 -4.84 2.93
CA ALA A 77 -10.48 -5.76 3.79
C ALA A 77 -11.06 -6.91 2.94
N GLY A 78 -10.76 -8.15 3.33
CA GLY A 78 -11.33 -9.34 2.70
C GLY A 78 -12.75 -9.67 3.17
N GLN A 79 -13.41 -8.77 3.90
CA GLN A 79 -14.76 -8.99 4.41
C GLN A 79 -15.83 -8.55 3.41
N GLU A 80 -16.87 -9.35 3.32
CA GLU A 80 -18.08 -9.14 2.54
C GLU A 80 -18.79 -7.82 2.83
N ARG A 81 -18.63 -7.30 4.06
CA ARG A 81 -19.19 -6.01 4.50
C ARG A 81 -18.71 -4.79 3.71
N PHE A 82 -17.58 -4.91 2.98
CA PHE A 82 -17.02 -3.82 2.16
C PHE A 82 -17.23 -4.02 0.66
N GLN A 83 -18.09 -4.96 0.25
CA GLN A 83 -18.38 -5.24 -1.16
C GLN A 83 -18.87 -4.01 -1.93
N SER A 84 -19.65 -3.12 -1.30
CA SER A 84 -20.15 -1.90 -1.94
C SER A 84 -19.05 -0.88 -2.27
N MET A 85 -17.90 -0.93 -1.60
CA MET A 85 -16.76 -0.03 -1.85
C MET A 85 -15.77 -0.59 -2.89
N ARG A 86 -15.95 -1.83 -3.35
CA ARG A 86 -14.99 -2.50 -4.25
C ARG A 86 -14.77 -1.74 -5.56
N ALA A 87 -15.83 -1.21 -6.16
CA ALA A 87 -15.74 -0.51 -7.44
C ALA A 87 -14.79 0.72 -7.40
N SER A 88 -14.79 1.47 -6.30
CA SER A 88 -13.89 2.62 -6.15
C SER A 88 -12.44 2.19 -5.89
N TYR A 89 -12.22 1.04 -5.24
CA TYR A 89 -10.87 0.51 -5.03
C TYR A 89 -10.20 0.07 -6.33
N TYR A 90 -10.95 -0.49 -7.29
CA TYR A 90 -10.40 -0.89 -8.59
C TYR A 90 -10.06 0.27 -9.52
N HIS A 91 -10.68 1.44 -9.34
CA HIS A 91 -10.49 2.57 -10.25
C HIS A 91 -9.00 2.95 -10.34
N LYS A 92 -8.46 2.97 -11.56
CA LYS A 92 -7.05 3.25 -11.89
C LYS A 92 -6.03 2.32 -11.22
N ALA A 93 -6.42 1.11 -10.83
CA ALA A 93 -5.45 0.09 -10.44
C ALA A 93 -4.66 -0.36 -11.68
N HIS A 94 -3.33 -0.40 -11.56
CA HIS A 94 -2.44 -0.86 -12.61
C HIS A 94 -2.20 -2.38 -12.51
N ALA A 95 -2.22 -2.92 -11.29
CA ALA A 95 -2.06 -4.34 -11.03
C ALA A 95 -2.89 -4.81 -9.84
N CYS A 96 -3.21 -6.10 -9.81
CA CYS A 96 -3.91 -6.77 -8.72
C CYS A 96 -3.12 -7.99 -8.25
N ILE A 97 -2.97 -8.13 -6.94
CA ILE A 97 -2.48 -9.34 -6.27
C ILE A 97 -3.71 -10.07 -5.72
N MET A 98 -3.90 -11.34 -6.09
CA MET A 98 -5.02 -12.19 -5.65
C MET A 98 -4.51 -13.42 -4.91
#